data_AF-A0A0B1RXJ7-F1
#
_entry.id   AF-A0A0B1RXJ7-F1
#
_cell.length_a   1.000
_cell.length_b   1.000
_cell.length_c   1.000
_cell.angle_alpha   90.00
_cell.angle_beta   90.00
_cell.angle_gamma   90.00
#
_symmetry.space_group_name_H-M   'P 1'
#
loop_
_entity.id
_entity.type
_entity.pdbx_description
1 polymer ?
#
loop_
_entity_poly.entity_id
_entity_poly.type
_entity_poly.pdbx_seq_one_letter_code
_entity_poly.pdbx_strand_id
1 'polypeptide(L)'
;MFLNAGVRPGSGNWYNAIRNRHQLWPNGRIPYTISSQYSSYSRSLIAASMQEYSTYTCIQWVPKTNNDVNYVYIFPDRGCYSMVGKIGGKQSLSLGSGCIQKGIIIHELMHAVGFFHEQSRTDRDDFITILWNNIQPGMQGWFLH
;
A
#
# COMPACT_ATOMS: atom_id res chain seq x y z
N MET A 1 -7.80 10.55 1.28
CA MET A 1 -8.16 10.61 -0.15
C MET A 1 -7.63 9.33 -0.77
N PHE A 2 -8.46 8.31 -0.92
CA PHE A 2 -8.08 7.02 -1.50
C PHE A 2 -8.66 6.97 -2.92
N LEU A 3 -7.81 6.63 -3.89
CA LEU A 3 -8.18 6.57 -5.30
C LEU A 3 -8.80 5.21 -5.58
N ASN A 4 -9.99 5.21 -6.19
CA ASN A 4 -10.72 4.00 -6.58
C ASN A 4 -9.89 3.11 -7.51
N ALA A 5 -10.06 1.80 -7.33
CA ALA A 5 -9.51 0.80 -8.23
C ALA A 5 -10.07 1.03 -9.64
N GLY A 6 -9.19 0.96 -10.65
CA GLY A 6 -9.49 1.35 -12.02
C GLY A 6 -10.66 0.58 -12.63
N VAL A 7 -11.71 1.32 -13.04
CA VAL A 7 -12.88 0.81 -13.75
C VAL A 7 -12.57 0.63 -15.24
N ARG A 8 -12.86 -0.56 -15.79
CA ARG A 8 -13.44 -0.72 -17.13
C ARG A 8 -14.45 -1.89 -17.11
N PRO A 9 -15.73 -1.68 -17.47
CA PRO A 9 -16.69 -2.77 -17.58
C PRO A 9 -16.36 -3.64 -18.81
N GLY A 10 -16.46 -4.97 -18.67
CA GLY A 10 -16.63 -5.87 -19.82
C GLY A 10 -15.45 -6.74 -20.27
N SER A 11 -14.42 -7.00 -19.45
CA SER A 11 -13.28 -7.85 -19.89
C SER A 11 -12.96 -9.07 -19.01
N GLY A 12 -13.88 -9.53 -18.15
CA GLY A 12 -13.74 -10.82 -17.44
C GLY A 12 -12.46 -10.99 -16.63
N ASN A 13 -11.89 -9.91 -16.10
CA ASN A 13 -10.67 -9.96 -15.31
C ASN A 13 -10.85 -9.15 -14.03
N TRP A 14 -10.45 -9.77 -12.93
CA TRP A 14 -10.70 -9.37 -11.56
C TRP A 14 -9.49 -8.65 -11.01
N TYR A 15 -9.65 -7.43 -10.49
CA TYR A 15 -8.49 -6.60 -10.15
C TYR A 15 -8.60 -6.02 -8.74
N ASN A 16 -7.59 -6.33 -7.93
CA ASN A 16 -7.23 -5.65 -6.69
C ASN A 16 -5.92 -4.85 -6.84
N ALA A 17 -5.30 -4.82 -8.02
CA ALA A 17 -4.01 -4.18 -8.27
C ALA A 17 -4.12 -3.07 -9.33
N ILE A 18 -3.26 -2.06 -9.22
CA ILE A 18 -3.15 -0.99 -10.21
C ILE A 18 -2.81 -1.55 -11.60
N ARG A 19 -3.45 -1.01 -12.63
CA ARG A 19 -3.20 -1.37 -14.03
C ARG A 19 -2.45 -0.30 -14.81
N ASN A 20 -2.53 0.94 -14.35
CA ASN A 20 -1.85 2.05 -14.98
C ASN A 20 -0.34 1.91 -14.81
N ARG A 21 0.36 1.66 -15.91
CA ARG A 21 1.82 1.45 -15.91
C ARG A 21 2.60 2.66 -15.40
N HIS A 22 2.05 3.87 -15.50
CA HIS A 22 2.68 5.07 -14.94
C HIS A 22 2.71 5.06 -13.40
N GLN A 23 1.82 4.29 -12.77
CA GLN A 23 1.74 4.12 -11.32
C GLN A 23 2.54 2.90 -10.84
N LEU A 24 3.15 2.11 -11.73
CA LEU A 24 4.01 1.00 -11.33
C LEU A 24 5.42 1.49 -11.02
N TRP A 25 6.07 0.86 -10.04
CA TRP A 25 7.48 1.08 -9.75
C TRP A 25 8.35 0.42 -10.83
N PRO A 26 9.24 1.19 -11.49
CA PRO A 26 10.11 0.63 -12.53
C PRO A 26 10.95 -0.53 -12.00
N ASN A 27 10.92 -1.66 -12.71
CA ASN A 27 11.67 -2.87 -12.38
C ASN A 27 11.41 -3.43 -10.97
N GLY A 28 10.27 -3.12 -10.36
CA GLY A 28 9.96 -3.54 -8.98
C GLY A 28 10.87 -2.92 -7.92
N ARG A 29 11.68 -1.91 -8.26
CA ARG A 29 12.58 -1.21 -7.34
C ARG A 29 11.84 -0.05 -6.68
N ILE A 30 11.69 -0.10 -5.36
CA ILE A 30 10.99 0.90 -4.56
C ILE A 30 11.98 1.59 -3.62
N PRO A 31 12.48 2.80 -3.96
CA PRO A 31 13.36 3.55 -3.08
C PRO A 31 12.61 4.03 -1.85
N TYR A 32 13.25 3.95 -0.68
CA TYR A 32 12.66 4.41 0.57
C TYR A 32 13.64 5.20 1.45
N THR A 33 13.07 6.04 2.32
CA THR A 33 13.75 6.59 3.49
C THR A 33 12.90 6.34 4.73
N ILE A 34 13.55 6.23 5.89
CA ILE A 34 12.89 5.96 7.18
C ILE A 34 13.20 7.11 8.14
N SER A 35 12.16 7.67 8.74
CA SER A 35 12.25 8.71 9.77
C SER A 35 13.20 8.30 10.91
N SER A 36 13.96 9.27 11.43
CA SER A 36 14.82 9.09 12.59
C SER A 36 14.04 8.87 13.90
N GLN A 37 12.72 9.11 13.89
CA GLN A 37 11.85 8.91 15.05
C GLN A 37 11.62 7.43 15.40
N TYR A 38 11.89 6.51 14.48
CA TYR A 38 11.75 5.07 14.76
C TYR A 38 12.90 4.56 15.63
N SER A 39 12.54 3.78 16.66
CA SER A 39 13.49 3.02 17.47
C SER A 39 14.21 1.96 16.63
N SER A 40 15.32 1.43 17.15
CA SER A 40 16.03 0.30 16.54
C SER A 40 15.13 -0.92 16.34
N TYR A 41 14.23 -1.19 17.29
CA TYR A 41 13.24 -2.26 17.22
C TYR A 41 12.23 -2.05 16.08
N SER A 42 11.65 -0.84 15.96
CA SER A 42 10.75 -0.54 14.85
C SER A 42 11.46 -0.68 13.50
N ARG A 43 12.71 -0.20 13.41
CA ARG A 43 13.52 -0.33 12.18
C ARG A 43 13.83 -1.78 11.83
N SER A 44 14.09 -2.65 12.81
CA SER A 44 14.36 -4.07 12.54
C SER A 44 13.13 -4.80 12.02
N LEU A 45 11.93 -4.50 12.54
CA LEU A 45 10.67 -5.06 12.03
C LEU A 45 10.32 -4.56 10.62
N ILE A 46 10.55 -3.26 10.35
CA ILE A 46 10.37 -2.70 9.01
C ILE A 46 11.33 -3.37 8.03
N ALA A 47 12.61 -3.51 8.38
CA ALA A 47 13.60 -4.18 7.55
C ALA A 47 13.27 -5.67 7.31
N ALA A 48 12.83 -6.40 8.35
CA ALA A 48 12.42 -7.79 8.21
C ALA A 48 11.21 -7.96 7.27
N SER A 49 10.25 -7.02 7.33
CA SER A 49 9.07 -7.02 6.45
C SER A 49 9.45 -6.69 4.99
N MET A 50 10.39 -5.77 4.77
CA MET A 50 10.96 -5.49 3.45
C MET A 50 11.72 -6.69 2.89
N GLN A 51 12.49 -7.39 3.72
CA GLN A 51 13.22 -8.59 3.33
C GLN A 51 12.28 -9.72 2.87
N GLU A 52 11.09 -9.83 3.47
CA GLU A 52 10.10 -10.83 3.08
C GLU A 52 9.63 -10.65 1.64
N TYR A 53 9.47 -9.40 1.18
CA TYR A 53 9.22 -9.11 -0.24
C TYR A 53 10.34 -9.64 -1.13
N SER A 54 11.60 -9.37 -0.78
CA SER A 54 12.75 -9.83 -1.57
C SER A 54 12.87 -11.37 -1.58
N THR A 55 12.36 -12.05 -0.56
CA THR A 55 12.36 -13.52 -0.46
C THR A 55 11.28 -14.16 -1.34
N TYR A 56 10.08 -13.59 -1.40
CA TYR A 56 8.93 -14.23 -2.05
C TYR A 56 8.51 -13.58 -3.37
N THR A 57 9.09 -12.44 -3.73
CA THR A 57 8.71 -11.67 -4.92
C THR A 57 9.94 -11.05 -5.58
N CYS A 58 9.75 -10.44 -6.76
CA CYS A 58 10.78 -9.63 -7.40
C CYS A 58 10.82 -8.17 -6.90
N ILE A 59 9.95 -7.78 -5.95
CA ILE A 59 9.92 -6.42 -5.40
C ILE A 59 11.14 -6.21 -4.50
N GLN A 60 11.84 -5.10 -4.72
CA GLN A 60 13.03 -4.73 -3.96
C GLN A 60 12.81 -3.36 -3.31
N TRP A 61 12.68 -3.37 -1.98
CA TRP A 61 12.75 -2.16 -1.17
C TRP A 61 14.21 -1.79 -0.98
N VAL A 62 14.59 -0.60 -1.44
CA VAL A 62 16.01 -0.18 -1.44
C VAL A 62 16.20 1.19 -0.79
N PRO A 63 17.32 1.43 -0.09
CA PRO A 63 17.64 2.77 0.40
C PRO A 63 17.67 3.79 -0.75
N LYS A 64 17.01 4.93 -0.54
CA LYS A 64 17.00 6.04 -1.49
C LYS A 64 18.41 6.57 -1.75
N THR A 65 18.73 6.81 -3.02
CA THR A 65 19.93 7.51 -3.49
C THR A 65 19.60 8.92 -4.00
N ASN A 66 20.61 9.71 -4.37
CA ASN A 66 20.40 11.06 -4.93
C ASN A 66 19.67 11.04 -6.28
N ASN A 67 19.78 9.95 -7.04
CA ASN A 67 19.12 9.79 -8.35
C ASN A 67 17.64 9.40 -8.23
N ASP A 68 17.19 9.02 -7.04
CA ASP A 68 15.80 8.61 -6.81
C ASP A 68 14.90 9.83 -6.59
N VAL A 69 14.21 10.24 -7.65
CA VAL A 69 13.19 11.31 -7.63
C VAL A 69 11.89 10.83 -6.99
N ASN A 70 11.47 9.59 -7.31
CA ASN A 70 10.26 8.96 -6.77
C ASN A 70 10.65 8.00 -5.65
N TYR A 71 10.10 8.17 -4.46
CA TYR A 71 10.44 7.34 -3.31
C TYR A 71 9.39 7.40 -2.21
N VAL A 72 9.39 6.39 -1.35
CA VAL A 72 8.51 6.30 -0.17
C VAL A 72 9.23 6.85 1.06
N TYR A 73 8.59 7.77 1.78
CA TYR A 73 9.04 8.24 3.09
C TYR A 73 8.20 7.58 4.18
N ILE A 74 8.84 6.71 4.96
CA ILE A 74 8.22 5.96 6.05
C ILE A 74 8.41 6.73 7.36
N PHE A 75 7.32 7.11 8.03
CA PHE A 75 7.36 7.94 9.23
C PHE A 75 6.17 7.67 10.18
N PRO A 76 6.30 7.94 11.49
CA PRO A 76 5.25 7.62 12.45
C PRO A 76 4.25 8.78 12.58
N ASP A 77 3.31 8.87 11.64
CA ASP A 77 2.16 9.79 11.74
C ASP A 77 1.01 9.14 12.55
N ARG A 78 -0.15 9.79 12.57
CA ARG A 78 -1.38 9.21 13.10
C ARG A 78 -1.92 8.10 12.18
N GLY A 79 -1.87 6.87 12.68
CA GLY A 79 -2.45 5.69 12.03
C GLY A 79 -1.51 4.97 11.07
N CYS A 80 -2.04 3.93 10.41
CA CYS A 80 -1.35 3.12 9.42
C CYS A 80 -1.96 3.44 8.06
N TYR A 81 -1.15 3.94 7.12
CA TYR A 81 -1.64 4.24 5.78
C TYR A 81 -0.51 4.34 4.77
N SER A 82 -0.86 4.18 3.50
CA SER A 82 0.03 4.37 2.37
C SER A 82 -0.75 4.83 1.14
N MET A 83 -0.05 5.44 0.18
CA MET A 83 -0.59 5.68 -1.15
C MET A 83 -0.55 4.39 -1.97
N VAL A 84 -1.54 4.17 -2.85
CA VAL A 84 -1.56 2.97 -3.70
C VAL A 84 -0.71 3.17 -4.95
N GLY A 85 0.41 2.45 -5.04
CA GLY A 85 1.37 2.52 -6.15
C GLY A 85 2.28 3.76 -6.11
N LYS A 86 3.00 3.98 -7.21
CA LYS A 86 3.90 5.13 -7.42
C LYS A 86 3.12 6.36 -7.88
N ILE A 87 2.95 7.34 -7.00
CA ILE A 87 2.25 8.60 -7.33
C ILE A 87 3.16 9.67 -7.95
N GLY A 88 4.47 9.56 -7.73
CA GLY A 88 5.48 10.54 -8.17
C GLY A 88 6.02 11.39 -7.02
N GLY A 89 7.30 11.76 -7.10
CA GLY A 89 8.00 12.49 -6.04
C GLY A 89 8.13 11.71 -4.74
N LYS A 90 8.27 12.44 -3.62
CA LYS A 90 8.21 11.88 -2.28
C LYS A 90 6.76 11.54 -1.92
N GLN A 91 6.46 10.28 -1.63
CA GLN A 91 5.15 9.86 -1.12
C GLN A 91 5.25 9.31 0.31
N SER A 92 4.27 9.66 1.13
CA SER A 92 4.23 9.30 2.55
C SER A 92 3.65 7.89 2.76
N LEU A 93 4.25 7.15 3.71
CA LEU A 93 3.72 5.92 4.28
C LEU A 93 3.82 6.03 5.80
N SER A 94 2.69 5.96 6.49
CA SER A 94 2.66 6.04 7.96
C SER A 94 2.67 4.67 8.59
N LEU A 95 3.62 4.46 9.50
CA LEU A 95 3.54 3.40 10.51
C LEU A 95 3.60 4.05 11.88
N GLY A 96 2.45 4.54 12.34
CA GLY A 96 2.28 5.19 13.63
C GLY A 96 2.24 4.23 14.82
N SER A 97 1.76 4.74 15.96
CA SER A 97 1.50 3.92 17.15
C SER A 97 0.52 2.79 16.83
N GLY A 98 0.84 1.57 17.26
CA GLY A 98 0.07 0.35 16.95
C GLY A 98 0.37 -0.29 15.60
N CYS A 99 1.06 0.39 14.68
CA CYS A 99 1.32 -0.12 13.31
C CYS A 99 2.60 -0.96 13.19
N ILE A 100 3.45 -0.99 14.22
CA ILE A 100 4.72 -1.74 14.21
C ILE A 100 4.46 -3.22 14.53
N GLN A 101 3.81 -3.89 13.58
CA GLN A 101 3.54 -5.32 13.57
C GLN A 101 3.76 -5.84 12.15
N LYS A 102 4.41 -6.99 12.00
CA LYS A 102 4.85 -7.51 10.69
C LYS A 102 3.73 -7.49 9.62
N GLY A 103 2.54 -7.99 9.96
CA GLY A 103 1.40 -8.03 9.04
C GLY A 103 0.92 -6.64 8.61
N ILE A 104 0.85 -5.68 9.53
CA ILE A 104 0.45 -4.28 9.22
C ILE A 104 1.51 -3.62 8.35
N ILE A 105 2.80 -3.81 8.67
CA ILE A 105 3.90 -3.26 7.87
C ILE A 105 3.80 -3.78 6.43
N ILE A 106 3.65 -5.10 6.25
CA ILE A 106 3.50 -5.72 4.93
C ILE A 106 2.27 -5.16 4.21
N HIS A 107 1.15 -4.99 4.90
CA HIS A 107 -0.07 -4.40 4.33
C HIS A 107 0.18 -2.98 3.76
N GLU A 108 0.81 -2.09 4.52
CA GLU A 108 1.09 -0.73 4.06
C GLU A 108 2.14 -0.68 2.94
N LEU A 109 3.13 -1.59 2.99
CA LEU A 109 4.07 -1.78 1.89
C LEU A 109 3.36 -2.30 0.63
N MET A 110 2.39 -3.20 0.78
CA MET A 110 1.58 -3.76 -0.32
C MET A 110 0.73 -2.68 -1.01
N HIS A 111 0.18 -1.73 -0.24
CA HIS A 111 -0.42 -0.53 -0.81
C HIS A 111 0.59 0.25 -1.66
N ALA A 112 1.77 0.56 -1.13
CA ALA A 112 2.80 1.26 -1.89
C ALA A 112 3.23 0.51 -3.16
N VAL A 113 3.26 -0.82 -3.14
CA VAL A 113 3.51 -1.67 -4.33
C VAL A 113 2.43 -1.47 -5.39
N GLY A 114 1.17 -1.32 -4.98
CA GLY A 114 0.07 -1.02 -5.91
C GLY A 114 -1.20 -1.84 -5.71
N PHE A 115 -1.40 -2.45 -4.55
CA PHE A 115 -2.62 -3.21 -4.27
C PHE A 115 -3.63 -2.38 -3.47
N PHE A 116 -4.89 -2.49 -3.85
CA PHE A 116 -6.04 -2.03 -3.09
C PHE A 116 -6.46 -3.10 -2.07
N HIS A 117 -7.42 -2.77 -1.22
CA HIS A 117 -8.01 -3.76 -0.34
C HIS A 117 -8.79 -4.82 -1.14
N GLU A 118 -8.76 -6.06 -0.67
CA GLU A 118 -9.37 -7.20 -1.39
C GLU A 118 -10.88 -7.03 -1.54
N GLN A 119 -11.57 -6.48 -0.52
CA GLN A 119 -13.00 -6.18 -0.61
C GLN A 119 -13.34 -5.05 -1.59
N SER A 120 -12.36 -4.43 -2.24
CA SER A 120 -12.59 -3.44 -3.29
C SER A 120 -12.54 -4.04 -4.70
N ARG A 121 -12.27 -5.35 -4.81
CA ARG A 121 -12.31 -6.04 -6.09
C ARG A 121 -13.65 -5.89 -6.79
N THR A 122 -13.59 -5.83 -8.11
CA THR A 122 -14.77 -5.68 -8.98
C THR A 122 -15.70 -6.88 -8.95
N ASP A 123 -15.23 -8.06 -8.52
CA ASP A 123 -16.00 -9.31 -8.40
C ASP A 123 -16.34 -9.68 -6.96
N ARG A 124 -16.07 -8.81 -5.99
CA ARG A 124 -16.26 -9.16 -4.57
C ARG A 124 -17.68 -9.64 -4.26
N ASP A 125 -18.68 -9.16 -4.98
CA ASP A 125 -20.10 -9.41 -4.68
C ASP A 125 -20.47 -10.88 -5.00
N ASP A 126 -19.60 -11.61 -5.70
CA ASP A 126 -19.69 -13.07 -5.88
C ASP A 126 -19.19 -13.86 -4.64
N PHE A 127 -18.46 -13.22 -3.73
CA PHE A 127 -17.78 -13.87 -2.60
C PHE A 127 -18.21 -13.34 -1.23
N ILE A 128 -18.57 -12.06 -1.13
CA ILE A 128 -18.93 -11.39 0.12
C ILE A 128 -20.19 -10.56 -0.05
N THR A 129 -20.93 -10.38 1.05
CA THR A 129 -22.08 -9.47 1.11
C THR A 129 -21.75 -8.30 2.02
N ILE A 130 -21.84 -7.08 1.51
CA ILE A 130 -21.69 -5.88 2.32
C ILE A 130 -23.02 -5.57 3.02
N LEU A 131 -23.03 -5.65 4.35
CA LEU A 131 -24.18 -5.27 5.17
C LEU A 131 -24.19 -3.74 5.34
N TRP A 132 -24.67 -3.03 4.32
CA TRP A 132 -24.62 -1.56 4.25
C TRP A 132 -25.21 -0.84 5.47
N ASN A 133 -26.26 -1.40 6.08
CA ASN A 133 -26.91 -0.84 7.28
C ASN A 133 -26.04 -0.93 8.54
N ASN A 134 -24.99 -1.76 8.52
CA ASN A 134 -24.05 -1.92 9.64
C ASN A 134 -22.81 -1.04 9.47
N ILE A 135 -22.70 -0.28 8.37
CA ILE A 135 -21.57 0.63 8.14
C ILE A 135 -21.84 1.95 8.86
N GLN A 136 -20.83 2.45 9.56
CA GLN A 136 -20.89 3.76 10.22
C GLN A 136 -21.28 4.85 9.20
N PRO A 137 -22.22 5.75 9.51
CA PRO A 137 -22.62 6.83 8.61
C PRO A 137 -21.42 7.66 8.14
N GLY A 138 -21.31 7.89 6.82
CA GLY A 138 -20.19 8.59 6.20
C GLY A 138 -19.01 7.69 5.81
N MET A 139 -19.03 6.41 6.19
CA MET A 139 -17.99 5.43 5.87
C MET A 139 -18.37 4.46 4.73
N GLN A 140 -19.50 4.66 4.07
CA GLN A 140 -19.91 3.81 2.95
C GLN A 140 -18.89 3.82 1.80
N GLY A 141 -18.22 4.96 1.59
CA GLY A 141 -17.19 5.12 0.55
C GLY A 141 -16.02 4.13 0.63
N TRP A 142 -15.71 3.59 1.82
CA TRP A 142 -14.66 2.59 1.99
C TRP A 142 -15.01 1.21 1.41
N PHE A 143 -16.29 1.02 1.08
CA PHE A 143 -16.84 -0.20 0.51
C PHE A 143 -17.42 0.03 -0.87
N LEU A 144 -17.35 1.25 -1.43
CA LEU A 144 -17.74 1.51 -2.81
C LEU A 144 -16.60 1.11 -3.77
N HIS A 145 -16.94 0.83 -5.03
CA HIS A 145 -15.98 0.55 -6.10
C HIS A 145 -15.33 1.84 -6.63
#